data_AF-A0AAQ2Y1G9-F1
#
_entry.id   AF-A0AAQ2Y1G9-F1
#
_cell.length_a   1.000
_cell.length_b   1.000
_cell.length_c   1.000
_cell.angle_alpha   90.00
_cell.angle_beta   90.00
_cell.angle_gamma   90.00
#
_symmetry.space_group_name_H-M   'P 1'
#
loop_
_entity.id
_entity.type
_entity.pdbx_description
1 polymer ?
#
loop_
_entity_poly.entity_id
_entity_poly.type
_entity_poly.pdbx_seq_one_letter_code
_entity_poly.pdbx_strand_id
1 'polypeptide(L)'
;MKILFAIAPLFLSMSVEASVYFGPPDGENIIDIGSKDGYLFKVENGIYVQAHSEEFVLGIATLFENLKQTRTGKAIINQASHYVPIALPNKERALAFHTEGLVDGTIEKINVVIRPPRNGKQFVTEPLIASSEFVNYQSNGLGVPAVIYFDIDNAVLIPGHSTIIEPSIALGHELIHARDYLTGGLPTGTQRIRHRAPVAGTTHNGEEFTEGEVVEFNLMKREIEATGLSYQKGSTKLKTLTTSRQSSIERRESVMNVWEEALKNKSVPKADYARVKTNIQRLKSEVPVSEYHLSKEFGNQARDMYWPGSMIDYSSTPTDITLKSVKQTTSGVLSSTALSTTKVSEALHSSPQSLLLISTSLIERKNGFPKLDKVLRTALELAIKADRKVILLEGDNFSSLTEVEKRLIVATIEKAADSIKKGNTPSSVIQIKADEISNEGRDWLTQADQVVLISTNDDISALTMSENIAGSSQKLLVNRIVRSAQPNPSVIYANRLRWSKLAEKENVTLVANSTLPKSKKCWSL
;
A
#
# COMPACT_ATOMS: atom_id res chain seq x y z
N MET A 1 -44.75 -39.60 3.60
CA MET A 1 -45.06 -38.47 2.70
C MET A 1 -44.31 -37.24 3.20
N LYS A 2 -43.32 -36.81 2.41
CA LYS A 2 -42.71 -35.48 2.25
C LYS A 2 -42.26 -34.68 3.49
N ILE A 3 -40.97 -34.84 3.75
CA ILE A 3 -40.02 -33.88 4.35
C ILE A 3 -39.94 -32.62 3.48
N LEU A 4 -39.93 -31.43 4.08
CA LEU A 4 -39.23 -30.26 3.54
C LEU A 4 -38.88 -29.28 4.68
N PHE A 5 -37.67 -29.43 5.19
CA PHE A 5 -36.95 -28.40 5.92
C PHE A 5 -36.60 -27.28 4.95
N ALA A 6 -37.13 -26.08 5.18
CA ALA A 6 -36.67 -24.88 4.49
C ALA A 6 -35.32 -24.46 5.09
N ILE A 7 -34.25 -24.76 4.35
CA ILE A 7 -32.90 -24.26 4.62
C ILE A 7 -32.89 -22.77 4.24
N ALA A 8 -32.83 -21.90 5.24
CA ALA A 8 -32.45 -20.51 5.03
C ALA A 8 -30.99 -20.47 4.56
N PRO A 9 -30.65 -19.86 3.40
CA PRO A 9 -29.27 -19.56 3.10
C PRO A 9 -28.89 -18.39 4.00
N LEU A 10 -28.27 -18.74 5.12
CA LEU A 10 -27.41 -17.84 5.89
C LEU A 10 -26.38 -17.31 4.88
N PHE A 11 -26.47 -16.02 4.52
CA PHE A 11 -25.38 -15.32 3.86
C PHE A 11 -24.21 -15.28 4.85
N LEU A 12 -23.43 -16.37 4.91
CA LEU A 12 -22.04 -16.29 5.31
C LEU A 12 -21.39 -15.38 4.28
N SER A 13 -21.25 -14.11 4.63
CA SER A 13 -20.22 -13.26 4.07
C SER A 13 -18.91 -14.00 4.30
N MET A 14 -18.46 -14.75 3.30
CA MET A 14 -17.06 -15.13 3.22
C MET A 14 -16.31 -13.81 3.24
N SER A 15 -15.58 -13.57 4.32
CA SER A 15 -14.55 -12.54 4.40
C SER A 15 -13.55 -12.89 3.30
N VAL A 16 -13.77 -12.35 2.10
CA VAL A 16 -12.72 -12.29 1.10
C VAL A 16 -11.75 -11.27 1.67
N GLU A 17 -10.73 -11.76 2.37
CA GLU A 17 -9.52 -10.97 2.60
C GLU A 17 -9.14 -10.40 1.24
N ALA A 18 -9.18 -9.06 1.12
CA ALA A 18 -8.71 -8.40 -0.08
C ALA A 18 -7.19 -8.60 -0.13
N SER A 19 -6.74 -9.73 -0.66
CA SER A 19 -5.35 -9.93 -1.00
C SER A 19 -5.04 -8.93 -2.10
N VAL A 20 -4.37 -7.83 -1.76
CA VAL A 20 -3.90 -6.88 -2.76
C VAL A 20 -3.11 -7.67 -3.82
N TYR A 21 -3.57 -7.57 -5.07
CA TYR A 21 -2.92 -8.23 -6.18
C TYR A 21 -1.64 -7.48 -6.53
N PHE A 22 -0.53 -8.21 -6.64
CA PHE A 22 0.77 -7.69 -7.06
C PHE A 22 1.28 -8.46 -8.30
N GLY A 23 0.51 -8.49 -9.38
CA GLY A 23 0.96 -9.01 -10.70
C GLY A 23 0.90 -7.91 -11.76
N PRO A 24 1.29 -8.13 -13.03
CA PRO A 24 1.46 -7.06 -14.03
C PRO A 24 0.19 -6.20 -14.21
N PRO A 25 0.30 -4.96 -14.74
CA PRO A 25 -0.87 -4.13 -15.02
C PRO A 25 -1.89 -4.88 -15.89
N ASP A 26 -3.09 -5.07 -15.36
CA ASP A 26 -4.18 -5.82 -15.98
C ASP A 26 -5.34 -4.90 -16.40
N GLY A 27 -5.25 -3.59 -16.12
CA GLY A 27 -6.28 -2.61 -16.42
C GLY A 27 -7.49 -2.65 -15.48
N GLU A 28 -7.44 -3.46 -14.42
CA GLU A 28 -8.52 -3.59 -13.43
C GLU A 28 -8.01 -3.55 -11.99
N ASN A 29 -7.13 -4.45 -11.59
CA ASN A 29 -6.55 -4.49 -10.24
C ASN A 29 -5.27 -3.66 -10.17
N ILE A 30 -4.50 -3.62 -11.27
CA ILE A 30 -3.34 -2.76 -11.42
C ILE A 30 -3.47 -2.01 -12.74
N ILE A 31 -3.49 -0.68 -12.66
CA ILE A 31 -3.61 0.19 -13.81
C ILE A 31 -2.32 0.99 -13.96
N ASP A 32 -1.68 0.85 -15.11
CA ASP A 32 -0.61 1.74 -15.53
C ASP A 32 -1.23 2.93 -16.27
N ILE A 33 -1.12 4.11 -15.66
CA ILE A 33 -1.60 5.38 -16.24
C ILE A 33 -0.45 6.21 -16.83
N GLY A 34 0.75 5.63 -17.00
CA GLY A 34 1.94 6.33 -17.49
C GLY A 34 2.44 7.43 -16.56
N SER A 35 2.02 7.43 -15.29
CA SER A 35 2.36 8.47 -14.32
C SER A 35 3.71 8.21 -13.66
N LYS A 36 4.50 9.27 -13.49
CA LYS A 36 5.76 9.24 -12.72
C LYS A 36 5.54 8.90 -11.24
N ASP A 37 4.32 9.03 -10.74
CA ASP A 37 3.97 8.77 -9.34
C ASP A 37 3.66 7.28 -9.07
N GLY A 38 3.75 6.42 -10.10
CA GLY A 38 3.62 4.96 -9.98
C GLY A 38 2.29 4.41 -10.48
N TYR A 39 2.11 3.11 -10.28
CA TYR A 39 0.92 2.36 -10.69
C TYR A 39 -0.24 2.58 -9.72
N LEU A 40 -1.46 2.37 -10.21
CA LEU A 40 -2.67 2.36 -9.39
C LEU A 40 -3.01 0.93 -8.98
N PHE A 41 -2.96 0.64 -7.68
CA PHE A 41 -3.32 -0.65 -7.09
C PHE A 41 -4.72 -0.57 -6.50
N LYS A 42 -5.64 -1.38 -7.00
CA LYS A 42 -7.00 -1.46 -6.48
C LYS A 42 -6.98 -2.02 -5.07
N VAL A 43 -7.51 -1.26 -4.12
CA VAL A 43 -7.72 -1.71 -2.73
C VAL A 43 -9.19 -1.99 -2.46
N GLU A 44 -10.08 -1.24 -3.09
CA GLU A 44 -11.53 -1.45 -3.07
C GLU A 44 -12.12 -1.09 -4.42
N ASN A 45 -13.38 -1.46 -4.67
CA ASN A 45 -14.06 -1.00 -5.89
C ASN A 45 -14.03 0.53 -5.96
N GLY A 46 -13.60 1.12 -7.07
CA GLY A 46 -13.51 2.58 -7.21
C GLY A 46 -12.34 3.26 -6.49
N ILE A 47 -11.60 2.56 -5.62
CA ILE A 47 -10.56 3.14 -4.76
C ILE A 47 -9.21 2.47 -5.06
N TYR A 48 -8.23 3.29 -5.42
CA TYR A 48 -6.90 2.84 -5.80
C TYR A 48 -5.83 3.53 -4.95
N VAL A 49 -4.72 2.85 -4.72
CA VAL A 49 -3.50 3.42 -4.14
C VAL A 49 -2.52 3.68 -5.27
N GLN A 50 -2.04 4.91 -5.41
CA GLN A 50 -0.98 5.23 -6.35
C GLN A 50 0.37 5.28 -5.64
N ALA A 51 1.24 4.31 -5.93
CA ALA A 51 2.57 4.27 -5.32
C ALA A 51 3.56 3.45 -6.14
N HIS A 52 4.85 3.65 -5.85
CA HIS A 52 5.93 2.72 -6.23
C HIS A 52 6.24 1.69 -5.15
N SER A 53 5.91 2.03 -3.90
CA SER A 53 6.22 1.24 -2.72
C SER A 53 5.09 0.26 -2.39
N GLU A 54 5.42 -1.03 -2.34
CA GLU A 54 4.54 -2.08 -1.83
C GLU A 54 4.19 -1.85 -0.36
N GLU A 55 5.14 -1.35 0.44
CA GLU A 55 4.91 -1.06 1.86
C GLU A 55 3.78 -0.05 2.04
N PHE A 56 3.75 0.97 1.18
CA PHE A 56 2.66 1.95 1.18
C PHE A 56 1.32 1.31 0.85
N VAL A 57 1.27 0.50 -0.22
CA VAL A 57 0.04 -0.19 -0.64
C VAL A 57 -0.46 -1.15 0.44
N LEU A 58 0.43 -1.95 1.04
CA LEU A 58 0.10 -2.88 2.14
C LEU A 58 -0.32 -2.15 3.42
N GLY A 59 0.33 -1.03 3.72
CA GLY A 59 -0.03 -0.16 4.84
C GLY A 59 -1.47 0.32 4.71
N ILE A 60 -1.82 0.92 3.57
CA ILE A 60 -3.19 1.36 3.29
C ILE A 60 -4.17 0.17 3.31
N ALA A 61 -3.85 -0.95 2.67
CA ALA A 61 -4.72 -2.12 2.68
C ALA A 61 -5.01 -2.64 4.10
N THR A 62 -4.01 -2.62 4.98
CA THR A 62 -4.17 -2.97 6.40
C THR A 62 -5.11 -2.02 7.12
N LEU A 63 -5.05 -0.72 6.82
CA LEU A 63 -5.99 0.27 7.37
C LEU A 63 -7.42 0.04 6.87
N PHE A 64 -7.60 -0.38 5.61
CA PHE A 64 -8.91 -0.81 5.10
C PHE A 64 -9.44 -2.04 5.85
N GLU A 65 -8.60 -3.05 6.08
CA GLU A 65 -9.02 -4.24 6.84
C GLU A 65 -9.37 -3.89 8.29
N ASN A 66 -8.64 -2.98 8.94
CA ASN A 66 -9.00 -2.48 10.27
C ASN A 66 -10.35 -1.74 10.24
N LEU A 67 -10.57 -0.85 9.25
CA LEU A 67 -11.85 -0.17 9.07
C LEU A 67 -13.01 -1.16 8.91
N LYS A 68 -12.81 -2.26 8.17
CA LYS A 68 -13.81 -3.34 8.00
C LYS A 68 -14.14 -4.08 9.30
N GLN A 69 -13.41 -3.90 10.39
CA GLN A 69 -13.79 -4.48 11.70
C GLN A 69 -14.94 -3.72 12.36
N THR A 70 -15.23 -2.49 11.90
CA THR A 70 -16.26 -1.61 12.46
C THR A 70 -17.46 -1.50 11.52
N ARG A 71 -18.66 -1.25 12.06
CA ARG A 71 -19.86 -1.00 11.25
C ARG A 71 -19.72 0.32 10.50
N THR A 72 -19.23 1.36 11.18
CA THR A 72 -19.00 2.68 10.58
C THR A 72 -17.95 2.61 9.48
N GLY A 73 -16.84 1.90 9.69
CA GLY A 73 -15.79 1.76 8.67
C GLY A 73 -16.28 1.01 7.42
N LYS A 74 -17.04 -0.08 7.58
CA LYS A 74 -17.72 -0.75 6.44
C LYS A 74 -18.63 0.20 5.67
N ALA A 75 -19.36 1.06 6.37
CA ALA A 75 -20.25 2.03 5.74
C ALA A 75 -19.47 3.11 4.97
N ILE A 76 -18.40 3.66 5.55
CA ILE A 76 -17.52 4.63 4.89
C ILE A 76 -16.93 4.03 3.60
N ILE A 77 -16.36 2.83 3.70
CA ILE A 77 -15.81 2.12 2.53
C ILE A 77 -16.90 1.91 1.49
N ASN A 78 -18.06 1.36 1.87
CA ASN A 78 -19.13 1.11 0.92
C ASN A 78 -19.63 2.39 0.22
N GLN A 79 -19.72 3.52 0.94
CA GLN A 79 -20.11 4.81 0.39
C GLN A 79 -19.06 5.34 -0.58
N ALA A 80 -17.77 5.37 -0.19
CA ALA A 80 -16.68 5.86 -1.03
C ALA A 80 -16.42 4.95 -2.26
N SER A 81 -16.61 3.64 -2.14
CA SER A 81 -16.37 2.66 -3.21
C SER A 81 -17.43 2.65 -4.30
N HIS A 82 -18.65 3.11 -4.00
CA HIS A 82 -19.79 2.98 -4.91
C HIS A 82 -20.40 4.29 -5.36
N TYR A 83 -20.08 5.41 -4.71
CA TYR A 83 -20.47 6.71 -5.21
C TYR A 83 -19.53 7.13 -6.33
N VAL A 84 -20.09 7.62 -7.41
CA VAL A 84 -19.33 8.05 -8.60
C VAL A 84 -19.83 9.42 -9.04
N PRO A 85 -18.97 10.30 -9.57
CA PRO A 85 -19.41 11.53 -10.23
C PRO A 85 -20.43 11.25 -11.33
N ILE A 86 -21.47 12.07 -11.43
CA ILE A 86 -22.50 12.00 -12.47
C ILE A 86 -22.43 13.23 -13.37
N ALA A 87 -22.94 13.08 -14.60
CA ALA A 87 -23.09 14.18 -15.53
C ALA A 87 -24.53 14.67 -15.59
N LEU A 88 -24.70 15.88 -16.12
CA LEU A 88 -25.97 16.31 -16.70
C LEU A 88 -26.20 15.57 -18.04
N PRO A 89 -27.45 15.50 -18.54
CA PRO A 89 -27.73 14.92 -19.85
C PRO A 89 -26.86 15.51 -20.96
N ASN A 90 -26.28 14.66 -21.80
CA ASN A 90 -25.39 15.05 -22.92
C ASN A 90 -24.17 15.89 -22.52
N LYS A 91 -23.75 15.81 -21.26
CA LYS A 91 -22.51 16.40 -20.75
C LYS A 91 -21.56 15.32 -20.27
N GLU A 92 -20.29 15.67 -20.21
CA GLU A 92 -19.28 14.82 -19.60
C GLU A 92 -19.35 14.91 -18.07
N ARG A 93 -18.96 13.82 -17.41
CA ARG A 93 -18.76 13.80 -15.95
C ARG A 93 -17.30 14.10 -15.65
N ALA A 94 -17.04 14.57 -14.44
CA ALA A 94 -15.66 14.72 -13.96
C ALA A 94 -14.96 13.35 -13.87
N LEU A 95 -13.74 13.27 -14.43
CA LEU A 95 -12.87 12.09 -14.40
C LEU A 95 -11.52 12.41 -13.74
N ALA A 96 -10.88 11.38 -13.18
CA ALA A 96 -9.65 11.52 -12.42
C ALA A 96 -8.43 11.80 -13.30
N PHE A 97 -8.45 11.25 -14.52
CA PHE A 97 -7.38 11.33 -15.50
C PHE A 97 -7.97 11.53 -16.90
N HIS A 98 -7.14 11.97 -17.85
CA HIS A 98 -7.51 11.95 -19.26
C HIS A 98 -7.56 10.51 -19.78
N THR A 99 -8.39 10.26 -20.79
CA THR A 99 -8.62 8.92 -21.37
C THR A 99 -7.61 8.54 -22.46
N GLU A 100 -6.76 9.47 -22.90
CA GLU A 100 -5.80 9.22 -23.98
C GLU A 100 -4.80 8.10 -23.63
N GLY A 101 -4.72 7.08 -24.48
CA GLY A 101 -3.73 5.99 -24.38
C GLY A 101 -4.08 4.85 -23.42
N LEU A 102 -5.27 4.84 -22.82
CA LEU A 102 -5.73 3.79 -21.91
C LEU A 102 -6.88 2.97 -22.50
N VAL A 103 -7.06 1.74 -22.02
CA VAL A 103 -8.17 0.86 -22.43
C VAL A 103 -9.50 1.55 -22.11
N ASP A 104 -10.43 1.51 -23.07
CA ASP A 104 -11.75 2.13 -22.95
C ASP A 104 -12.46 1.75 -21.64
N GLY A 105 -12.89 2.76 -20.89
CA GLY A 105 -13.63 2.60 -19.64
C GLY A 105 -12.82 2.25 -18.39
N THR A 106 -11.48 2.16 -18.46
CA THR A 106 -10.64 1.94 -17.27
C THR A 106 -10.62 3.16 -16.34
N ILE A 107 -10.44 4.36 -16.88
CA ILE A 107 -10.42 5.62 -16.09
C ILE A 107 -11.76 5.89 -15.41
N GLU A 108 -12.84 5.49 -16.05
CA GLU A 108 -14.20 5.63 -15.55
C GLU A 108 -14.49 4.88 -14.24
N LYS A 109 -13.62 3.92 -13.90
CA LYS A 109 -13.68 3.13 -12.66
C LYS A 109 -12.87 3.77 -11.52
N ILE A 110 -12.07 4.81 -11.77
CA ILE A 110 -11.19 5.41 -10.76
C ILE A 110 -11.89 6.62 -10.14
N ASN A 111 -12.31 6.48 -8.89
CA ASN A 111 -13.07 7.50 -8.16
C ASN A 111 -12.25 8.12 -7.04
N VAL A 112 -11.46 7.31 -6.32
CA VAL A 112 -10.59 7.77 -5.24
C VAL A 112 -9.18 7.23 -5.47
N VAL A 113 -8.19 8.10 -5.33
CA VAL A 113 -6.77 7.73 -5.39
C VAL A 113 -6.09 8.10 -4.08
N ILE A 114 -5.45 7.16 -3.41
CA ILE A 114 -4.67 7.39 -2.19
C ILE A 114 -3.19 7.45 -2.56
N ARG A 115 -2.49 8.50 -2.16
CA ARG A 115 -1.08 8.77 -2.46
C ARG A 115 -0.26 8.92 -1.17
N PRO A 116 1.05 8.62 -1.21
CA PRO A 116 1.98 9.01 -0.16
C PRO A 116 1.99 10.53 0.03
N PRO A 117 2.50 11.03 1.18
CA PRO A 117 2.60 12.45 1.43
C PRO A 117 3.40 13.20 0.37
N ARG A 118 2.97 14.42 0.01
CA ARG A 118 3.64 15.23 -1.02
C ARG A 118 3.44 16.72 -0.79
N ASN A 119 4.51 17.52 -0.94
CA ASN A 119 4.45 18.99 -0.88
C ASN A 119 3.73 19.51 0.39
N GLY A 120 4.01 18.92 1.55
CA GLY A 120 3.36 19.27 2.83
C GLY A 120 1.95 18.69 3.03
N LYS A 121 1.41 17.94 2.07
CA LYS A 121 0.12 17.24 2.18
C LYS A 121 0.34 15.86 2.77
N GLN A 122 -0.18 15.61 3.97
CA GLN A 122 0.02 14.34 4.72
C GLN A 122 -1.29 13.66 5.12
N PHE A 123 -2.31 14.43 5.47
CA PHE A 123 -3.65 13.93 5.85
C PHE A 123 -4.67 14.89 5.27
N VAL A 124 -4.89 14.80 3.96
CA VAL A 124 -5.76 15.73 3.25
C VAL A 124 -6.38 15.10 2.01
N THR A 125 -7.65 15.43 1.81
CA THR A 125 -8.41 15.06 0.63
C THR A 125 -8.71 16.27 -0.25
N GLU A 126 -8.41 16.14 -1.54
CA GLU A 126 -8.59 17.18 -2.55
C GLU A 126 -9.32 16.62 -3.79
N PRO A 127 -9.93 17.47 -4.63
CA PRO A 127 -10.45 17.03 -5.91
C PRO A 127 -9.32 16.54 -6.82
N LEU A 128 -9.51 15.39 -7.45
CA LEU A 128 -8.67 14.84 -8.51
C LEU A 128 -9.43 14.94 -9.83
N ILE A 129 -9.21 16.02 -10.56
CA ILE A 129 -9.93 16.33 -11.79
C ILE A 129 -8.96 16.51 -12.96
N ALA A 130 -9.29 15.89 -14.09
CA ALA A 130 -8.53 16.05 -15.33
C ALA A 130 -8.71 17.44 -15.97
N SER A 131 -9.84 18.10 -15.70
CA SER A 131 -10.16 19.43 -16.24
C SER A 131 -10.67 20.36 -15.13
N SER A 132 -10.17 21.60 -15.11
CA SER A 132 -10.54 22.61 -14.12
C SER A 132 -11.99 23.10 -14.26
N GLU A 133 -12.67 22.82 -15.38
CA GLU A 133 -14.07 23.19 -15.57
C GLU A 133 -15.01 22.50 -14.56
N PHE A 134 -14.58 21.36 -14.00
CA PHE A 134 -15.35 20.58 -13.05
C PHE A 134 -15.16 21.00 -11.59
N VAL A 135 -14.35 22.01 -11.27
CA VAL A 135 -14.10 22.45 -9.87
C VAL A 135 -15.42 22.73 -9.13
N ASN A 136 -16.39 23.34 -9.81
CA ASN A 136 -17.69 23.68 -9.22
C ASN A 136 -18.58 22.45 -8.93
N TYR A 137 -18.20 21.25 -9.37
CA TYR A 137 -19.00 20.05 -9.21
C TYR A 137 -18.84 19.42 -7.82
N GLN A 138 -17.82 19.83 -7.05
CA GLN A 138 -17.54 19.32 -5.70
C GLN A 138 -18.69 19.57 -4.68
N SER A 139 -19.56 20.55 -4.93
CA SER A 139 -20.62 20.96 -4.00
C SER A 139 -22.00 21.17 -4.63
N ASN A 140 -22.19 20.80 -5.90
CA ASN A 140 -23.45 21.05 -6.64
C ASN A 140 -24.31 19.80 -6.86
N GLY A 141 -23.93 18.64 -6.31
CA GLY A 141 -24.62 17.36 -6.49
C GLY A 141 -24.12 16.49 -7.65
N LEU A 142 -23.22 16.98 -8.52
CA LEU A 142 -22.64 16.20 -9.63
C LEU A 142 -21.42 15.40 -9.19
N GLY A 143 -20.54 16.02 -8.42
CA GLY A 143 -19.36 15.40 -7.82
C GLY A 143 -18.14 15.34 -8.72
N VAL A 144 -17.01 15.03 -8.08
CA VAL A 144 -15.69 14.90 -8.69
C VAL A 144 -14.93 13.75 -8.03
N PRO A 145 -14.00 13.09 -8.75
CA PRO A 145 -13.08 12.14 -8.13
C PRO A 145 -12.19 12.86 -7.12
N ALA A 146 -11.61 12.09 -6.19
CA ALA A 146 -10.82 12.62 -5.09
C ALA A 146 -9.44 11.99 -5.02
N VAL A 147 -8.47 12.76 -4.53
CA VAL A 147 -7.16 12.26 -4.12
C VAL A 147 -7.00 12.46 -2.62
N ILE A 148 -6.53 11.42 -1.94
CA ILE A 148 -6.17 11.46 -0.52
C ILE A 148 -4.64 11.38 -0.45
N TYR A 149 -4.01 12.36 0.18
CA TYR A 149 -2.61 12.23 0.61
C TYR A 149 -2.62 11.71 2.04
N PHE A 150 -1.98 10.58 2.27
CA PHE A 150 -2.02 9.87 3.55
C PHE A 150 -0.62 9.43 3.99
N ASP A 151 -0.23 9.76 5.22
CA ASP A 151 1.01 9.30 5.84
C ASP A 151 0.75 8.01 6.65
N ILE A 152 1.43 6.93 6.27
CA ILE A 152 1.38 5.64 6.98
C ILE A 152 2.54 5.45 7.97
N ASP A 153 3.56 6.29 7.87
CA ASP A 153 4.78 6.19 8.67
C ASP A 153 4.65 6.97 9.97
N ASN A 154 3.73 7.95 10.02
CA ASN A 154 3.47 8.78 11.18
C ASN A 154 1.99 8.78 11.56
N ALA A 155 1.70 8.74 12.86
CA ALA A 155 0.39 9.06 13.40
C ALA A 155 0.39 10.41 14.09
N VAL A 156 -0.70 11.15 13.89
CA VAL A 156 -0.92 12.47 14.47
C VAL A 156 -1.37 12.33 15.92
N LEU A 157 -0.75 13.09 16.83
CA LEU A 157 -1.18 13.18 18.22
C LEU A 157 -2.42 14.06 18.33
N ILE A 158 -3.34 13.68 19.23
CA ILE A 158 -4.45 14.57 19.61
C ILE A 158 -3.83 15.76 20.37
N PRO A 159 -4.08 17.02 19.97
CA PRO A 159 -3.52 18.18 20.66
C PRO A 159 -3.87 18.19 22.14
N GLY A 160 -2.89 18.46 22.99
CA GLY A 160 -3.03 18.42 24.46
C GLY A 160 -3.05 17.02 25.06
N HIS A 161 -2.86 15.97 24.25
CA HIS A 161 -2.83 14.58 24.71
C HIS A 161 -1.58 13.85 24.21
N SER A 162 -1.19 12.79 24.93
CA SER A 162 -0.15 11.84 24.52
C SER A 162 -0.68 10.69 23.65
N THR A 163 -1.96 10.72 23.30
CA THR A 163 -2.65 9.69 22.52
C THR A 163 -2.67 10.07 21.04
N ILE A 164 -2.44 9.08 20.17
CA ILE A 164 -2.55 9.26 18.73
C ILE A 164 -4.00 9.17 18.26
N ILE A 165 -4.30 9.85 17.16
CA ILE A 165 -5.42 9.50 16.31
C ILE A 165 -5.05 8.18 15.62
N GLU A 166 -5.80 7.12 15.88
CA GLU A 166 -5.55 5.81 15.25
C GLU A 166 -5.52 5.97 13.72
N PRO A 167 -4.49 5.49 13.00
CA PRO A 167 -4.37 5.70 11.56
C PRO A 167 -5.58 5.23 10.75
N SER A 168 -6.26 4.16 11.20
CA SER A 168 -7.49 3.69 10.56
C SER A 168 -8.63 4.71 10.68
N ILE A 169 -8.72 5.41 11.82
CA ILE A 169 -9.68 6.49 12.05
C ILE A 169 -9.34 7.70 11.18
N ALA A 170 -8.06 8.07 11.08
CA ALA A 170 -7.60 9.16 10.22
C ALA A 170 -7.90 8.87 8.73
N LEU A 171 -7.63 7.65 8.25
CA LEU A 171 -7.98 7.26 6.88
C LEU A 171 -9.50 7.30 6.66
N GLY A 172 -10.27 6.85 7.65
CA GLY A 172 -11.73 6.94 7.62
C GLY A 172 -12.25 8.39 7.51
N HIS A 173 -11.60 9.34 8.19
CA HIS A 173 -11.89 10.77 8.07
C HIS A 173 -11.68 11.25 6.63
N GLU A 174 -10.55 10.92 6.02
CA GLU A 174 -10.26 11.32 4.63
C GLU A 174 -11.21 10.66 3.62
N LEU A 175 -11.60 9.40 3.85
CA LEU A 175 -12.59 8.73 3.00
C LEU A 175 -13.99 9.36 3.09
N ILE A 176 -14.34 9.99 4.22
CA ILE A 176 -15.58 10.77 4.36
C ILE A 176 -15.54 12.02 3.48
N HIS A 177 -14.40 12.72 3.43
CA HIS A 177 -14.22 13.83 2.48
C HIS A 177 -14.29 13.34 1.04
N ALA A 178 -13.64 12.21 0.72
CA ALA A 178 -13.67 11.64 -0.61
C ALA A 178 -15.10 11.30 -1.04
N ARG A 179 -15.90 10.67 -0.17
CA ARG A 179 -17.35 10.46 -0.38
C ARG A 179 -18.06 11.77 -0.74
N ASP A 180 -17.78 12.85 -0.03
CA ASP A 180 -18.42 14.14 -0.28
C ASP A 180 -18.06 14.76 -1.62
N TYR A 181 -16.79 14.66 -2.02
CA TYR A 181 -16.39 15.04 -3.38
C TYR A 181 -17.14 14.22 -4.42
N LEU A 182 -17.21 12.89 -4.27
CA LEU A 182 -17.85 11.99 -5.23
C LEU A 182 -19.34 12.26 -5.44
N THR A 183 -20.04 12.70 -4.40
CA THR A 183 -21.47 13.04 -4.48
C THR A 183 -21.72 14.49 -4.85
N GLY A 184 -20.68 15.33 -4.97
CA GLY A 184 -20.85 16.78 -5.10
C GLY A 184 -21.51 17.38 -3.87
N GLY A 185 -21.27 16.75 -2.71
CA GLY A 185 -21.89 17.02 -1.43
C GLY A 185 -21.00 17.73 -0.44
N LEU A 186 -19.82 18.20 -0.86
CA LEU A 186 -18.86 18.84 0.03
C LEU A 186 -19.48 20.05 0.72
N PRO A 187 -19.57 20.06 2.07
CA PRO A 187 -20.12 21.19 2.81
C PRO A 187 -19.29 22.46 2.60
N THR A 188 -19.94 23.54 2.14
CA THR A 188 -19.28 24.81 1.82
C THR A 188 -19.40 25.84 2.94
N GLY A 189 -18.39 26.70 3.06
CA GLY A 189 -18.34 27.80 4.02
C GLY A 189 -17.81 27.38 5.40
N THR A 190 -17.87 28.31 6.33
CA THR A 190 -17.36 28.14 7.69
C THR A 190 -18.46 28.33 8.73
N GLN A 191 -18.17 27.91 9.96
CA GLN A 191 -18.96 28.18 11.14
C GLN A 191 -18.03 28.72 12.23
N ARG A 192 -18.47 29.79 12.90
CA ARG A 192 -17.77 30.36 14.04
C ARG A 192 -17.84 29.39 15.22
N ILE A 193 -16.68 29.00 15.72
CA ILE A 193 -16.49 28.11 16.86
C ILE A 193 -15.78 28.88 17.96
N ARG A 194 -16.23 28.70 19.20
CA ARG A 194 -15.55 29.17 20.40
C ARG A 194 -15.17 27.95 21.23
N HIS A 195 -13.89 27.74 21.48
CA HIS A 195 -13.41 26.56 22.20
C HIS A 195 -12.13 26.84 23.00
N ARG A 196 -11.86 26.03 24.02
CA ARG A 196 -10.66 26.16 24.84
C ARG A 196 -9.47 25.52 24.14
N ALA A 197 -8.39 26.29 23.94
CA ALA A 197 -7.18 25.82 23.27
C ALA A 197 -6.52 24.69 24.08
N PRO A 198 -6.27 23.51 23.47
CA PRO A 198 -5.63 22.40 24.16
C PRO A 198 -4.11 22.53 24.27
N VAL A 199 -3.51 23.42 23.47
CA VAL A 199 -2.09 23.80 23.46
C VAL A 199 -1.97 25.25 23.01
N ALA A 200 -0.79 25.86 23.14
CA ALA A 200 -0.52 27.18 22.56
C ALA A 200 -0.53 27.14 21.02
N GLY A 201 -0.80 28.29 20.39
CA GLY A 201 -0.88 28.39 18.94
C GLY A 201 -1.11 29.83 18.48
N THR A 202 -1.56 29.98 17.23
CA THR A 202 -1.77 31.29 16.60
C THR A 202 -3.11 31.34 15.87
N THR A 203 -3.87 32.43 15.98
CA THR A 203 -5.10 32.59 15.21
C THR A 203 -4.81 32.78 13.71
N HIS A 204 -5.83 32.68 12.87
CA HIS A 204 -5.69 32.97 11.44
C HIS A 204 -5.22 34.42 11.14
N ASN A 205 -5.35 35.33 12.10
CA ASN A 205 -4.91 36.73 11.99
C ASN A 205 -3.48 36.94 12.52
N GLY A 206 -2.80 35.89 12.99
CA GLY A 206 -1.44 35.99 13.53
C GLY A 206 -1.36 36.31 15.02
N GLU A 207 -2.47 36.29 15.75
CA GLU A 207 -2.48 36.55 17.21
C GLU A 207 -2.14 35.26 17.97
N GLU A 208 -1.13 35.29 18.84
CA GLU A 208 -0.78 34.14 19.68
C GLU A 208 -1.82 33.91 20.79
N PHE A 209 -2.08 32.65 21.11
CA PHE A 209 -2.88 32.25 22.26
C PHE A 209 -2.16 31.15 23.06
N THR A 210 -2.45 31.08 24.35
CA THR A 210 -1.85 30.06 25.24
C THR A 210 -2.78 28.88 25.49
N GLU A 211 -2.21 27.76 25.93
CA GLU A 211 -2.99 26.62 26.41
C GLU A 211 -4.03 27.06 27.47
N GLY A 212 -5.26 26.56 27.33
CA GLY A 212 -6.35 26.89 28.24
C GLY A 212 -7.09 28.20 27.90
N GLU A 213 -6.62 29.02 26.97
CA GLU A 213 -7.33 30.22 26.53
C GLU A 213 -8.59 29.86 25.71
N VAL A 214 -9.65 30.66 25.82
CA VAL A 214 -10.85 30.46 24.99
C VAL A 214 -10.66 31.22 23.68
N VAL A 215 -10.39 30.47 22.62
CA VAL A 215 -10.12 30.99 21.28
C VAL A 215 -11.38 30.87 20.44
N GLU A 216 -11.57 31.86 19.57
CA GLU A 216 -12.69 31.90 18.64
C GLU A 216 -12.20 31.98 17.20
N PHE A 217 -12.69 31.09 16.35
CA PHE A 217 -12.21 30.95 14.98
C PHE A 217 -13.30 30.39 14.05
N ASN A 218 -13.06 30.51 12.75
CA ASN A 218 -13.97 29.99 11.73
C ASN A 218 -13.50 28.61 11.27
N LEU A 219 -14.26 27.57 11.60
CA LEU A 219 -13.98 26.20 11.16
C LEU A 219 -14.77 25.87 9.89
N MET A 220 -14.12 25.24 8.92
CA MET A 220 -14.80 24.81 7.69
C MET A 220 -15.87 23.76 8.02
N LYS A 221 -17.07 23.91 7.43
CA LYS A 221 -18.20 23.01 7.70
C LYS A 221 -17.88 21.55 7.36
N ARG A 222 -17.06 21.30 6.34
CA ARG A 222 -16.62 19.94 5.99
C ARG A 222 -15.88 19.25 7.14
N GLU A 223 -15.06 19.98 7.90
CA GLU A 223 -14.32 19.43 9.03
C GLU A 223 -15.23 19.16 10.22
N ILE A 224 -16.25 20.00 10.43
CA ILE A 224 -17.29 19.80 11.46
C ILE A 224 -18.05 18.49 11.20
N GLU A 225 -18.45 18.28 9.94
CA GLU A 225 -19.19 17.10 9.48
C GLU A 225 -18.33 15.84 9.54
N ALA A 226 -17.12 15.86 8.95
CA ALA A 226 -16.23 14.70 8.91
C ALA A 226 -15.74 14.28 10.31
N THR A 227 -15.40 15.24 11.17
CA THR A 227 -15.03 14.96 12.56
C THR A 227 -16.24 14.44 13.36
N GLY A 228 -17.44 14.93 13.04
CA GLY A 228 -18.68 14.54 13.72
C GLY A 228 -18.96 15.34 14.98
N LEU A 229 -18.55 16.61 15.03
CA LEU A 229 -18.74 17.47 16.20
C LEU A 229 -20.22 17.65 16.55
N SER A 230 -21.10 17.65 15.56
CA SER A 230 -22.56 17.73 15.77
C SER A 230 -23.10 16.55 16.57
N TYR A 231 -22.57 15.34 16.34
CA TYR A 231 -22.91 14.13 17.07
C TYR A 231 -22.35 14.14 18.48
N GLN A 232 -21.09 14.52 18.62
CA GLN A 232 -20.39 14.60 19.90
C GLN A 232 -21.06 15.58 20.87
N LYS A 233 -21.52 16.73 20.36
CA LYS A 233 -22.24 17.74 21.15
C LYS A 233 -23.71 17.39 21.41
N GLY A 234 -24.20 16.27 20.89
CA GLY A 234 -25.61 15.85 21.03
C GLY A 234 -26.61 16.67 20.20
N SER A 235 -26.15 17.59 19.36
CA SER A 235 -27.01 18.38 18.46
C SER A 235 -27.60 17.55 17.31
N THR A 236 -27.02 16.38 17.03
CA THR A 236 -27.55 15.40 16.08
C THR A 236 -27.50 14.00 16.69
N LYS A 237 -28.55 13.20 16.49
CA LYS A 237 -28.61 11.81 16.98
C LYS A 237 -27.65 10.93 16.16
N LEU A 238 -26.94 10.01 16.81
CA LEU A 238 -25.95 9.12 16.18
C LEU A 238 -26.45 8.33 14.97
N LYS A 239 -27.76 8.04 14.90
CA LYS A 239 -28.36 7.25 13.81
C LYS A 239 -29.02 8.10 12.72
N THR A 240 -28.82 9.42 12.74
CA THR A 240 -29.45 10.36 11.81
C THR A 240 -28.39 11.14 11.03
N LEU A 241 -28.62 11.34 9.73
CA LEU A 241 -27.79 12.23 8.92
C LEU A 241 -27.88 13.66 9.44
N THR A 242 -26.80 14.43 9.30
CA THR A 242 -26.85 15.88 9.55
C THR A 242 -27.73 16.57 8.52
N THR A 243 -28.28 17.73 8.87
CA THR A 243 -29.10 18.54 7.96
C THR A 243 -28.31 18.92 6.69
N SER A 244 -27.01 19.20 6.84
CA SER A 244 -26.12 19.51 5.72
C SER A 244 -26.01 18.33 4.75
N ARG A 245 -25.78 17.11 5.27
CA ARG A 245 -25.67 15.92 4.44
C ARG A 245 -27.00 15.57 3.76
N GLN A 246 -28.10 15.66 4.48
CA GLN A 246 -29.44 15.45 3.94
C GLN A 246 -29.73 16.41 2.76
N SER A 247 -29.41 17.70 2.93
CA SER A 247 -29.57 18.71 1.87
C SER A 247 -28.69 18.43 0.64
N SER A 248 -27.49 17.88 0.84
CA SER A 248 -26.61 17.46 -0.25
C SER A 248 -27.21 16.29 -1.04
N ILE A 249 -27.80 15.30 -0.35
CA ILE A 249 -28.46 14.17 -1.00
C ILE A 249 -29.65 14.68 -1.82
N GLU A 250 -30.50 15.52 -1.25
CA GLU A 250 -31.66 16.12 -1.94
C GLU A 250 -31.25 16.93 -3.18
N ARG A 251 -30.15 17.70 -3.09
CA ARG A 251 -29.59 18.43 -4.23
C ARG A 251 -29.20 17.47 -5.35
N ARG A 252 -28.52 16.37 -5.02
CA ARG A 252 -28.15 15.35 -6.01
C ARG A 252 -29.37 14.62 -6.58
N GLU A 253 -30.39 14.35 -5.77
CA GLU A 253 -31.65 13.78 -6.23
C GLU A 253 -32.37 14.69 -7.23
N SER A 254 -32.28 16.02 -7.08
CA SER A 254 -32.89 16.97 -8.01
C SER A 254 -32.37 16.84 -9.45
N VAL A 255 -31.16 16.31 -9.64
CA VAL A 255 -30.58 16.01 -10.96
C VAL A 255 -31.42 14.98 -11.73
N MET A 256 -32.16 14.10 -11.03
CA MET A 256 -33.02 13.10 -11.67
C MET A 256 -34.14 13.74 -12.49
N ASN A 257 -34.67 14.89 -12.09
CA ASN A 257 -35.75 15.56 -12.83
C ASN A 257 -35.31 15.90 -14.25
N VAL A 258 -34.08 16.43 -14.39
CA VAL A 258 -33.48 16.79 -15.69
C VAL A 258 -33.24 15.54 -16.55
N TRP A 259 -32.80 14.44 -15.92
CA TRP A 259 -32.58 13.16 -16.60
C TRP A 259 -33.90 12.50 -17.04
N GLU A 260 -34.97 12.62 -16.27
CA GLU A 260 -36.29 12.11 -16.64
C GLU A 260 -36.89 12.86 -17.82
N GLU A 261 -36.73 14.18 -17.88
CA GLU A 261 -37.13 15.00 -19.03
C GLU A 261 -36.34 14.61 -20.29
N ALA A 262 -35.01 14.49 -20.18
CA ALA A 262 -34.16 14.07 -21.28
C ALA A 262 -34.54 12.68 -21.81
N LEU A 263 -34.88 11.74 -20.91
CA LEU A 263 -35.34 10.41 -21.30
C LEU A 263 -36.70 10.46 -22.03
N LYS A 264 -37.66 11.23 -21.52
CA LYS A 264 -38.97 11.43 -22.18
C LYS A 264 -38.82 12.01 -23.58
N ASN A 265 -37.91 12.97 -23.74
CA ASN A 265 -37.60 13.60 -25.01
C ASN A 265 -36.70 12.75 -25.92
N LYS A 266 -36.32 11.53 -25.49
CA LYS A 266 -35.42 10.62 -26.21
C LYS A 266 -34.06 11.25 -26.56
N SER A 267 -33.62 12.24 -25.78
CA SER A 267 -32.37 12.96 -26.01
C SER A 267 -31.16 12.32 -25.32
N VAL A 268 -31.37 11.22 -24.58
CA VAL A 268 -30.32 10.40 -23.94
C VAL A 268 -30.64 8.90 -24.03
N PRO A 269 -29.63 8.02 -24.01
CA PRO A 269 -29.84 6.57 -23.93
C PRO A 269 -30.49 6.12 -22.61
N LYS A 270 -31.33 5.09 -22.67
CA LYS A 270 -31.92 4.43 -21.47
C LYS A 270 -30.84 3.91 -20.51
N ALA A 271 -29.72 3.42 -21.04
CA ALA A 271 -28.62 2.88 -20.24
C ALA A 271 -27.95 3.95 -19.37
N ASP A 272 -27.75 5.16 -19.91
CA ASP A 272 -27.15 6.27 -19.16
C ASP A 272 -28.07 6.77 -18.05
N TYR A 273 -29.38 6.91 -18.36
CA TYR A 273 -30.40 7.20 -17.34
C TYR A 273 -30.39 6.16 -16.21
N ALA A 274 -30.35 4.87 -16.55
CA ALA A 274 -30.33 3.80 -15.56
C ALA A 274 -29.08 3.88 -14.67
N ARG A 275 -27.91 4.15 -15.25
CA ARG A 275 -26.65 4.33 -14.50
C ARG A 275 -26.74 5.48 -13.51
N VAL A 276 -27.25 6.65 -13.91
CA VAL A 276 -27.42 7.80 -12.99
C VAL A 276 -28.44 7.50 -11.90
N LYS A 277 -29.59 6.91 -12.28
CA LYS A 277 -30.65 6.53 -11.34
C LYS A 277 -30.15 5.57 -10.26
N THR A 278 -29.41 4.53 -10.64
CA THR A 278 -28.83 3.57 -9.69
C THR A 278 -27.87 4.27 -8.72
N ASN A 279 -27.05 5.19 -9.19
CA ASN A 279 -26.13 5.94 -8.32
C ASN A 279 -26.86 6.83 -7.32
N ILE A 280 -27.91 7.52 -7.76
CA ILE A 280 -28.71 8.38 -6.88
C ILE A 280 -29.51 7.55 -5.86
N GLN A 281 -30.08 6.41 -6.27
CA GLN A 281 -30.81 5.52 -5.37
C GLN A 281 -29.97 4.99 -4.20
N ARG A 282 -28.66 4.79 -4.39
CA ARG A 282 -27.76 4.33 -3.32
C ARG A 282 -27.70 5.31 -2.13
N LEU A 283 -27.90 6.61 -2.38
CA LEU A 283 -27.86 7.65 -1.34
C LEU A 283 -29.05 7.59 -0.38
N LYS A 284 -30.19 7.03 -0.83
CA LYS A 284 -31.41 6.95 0.00
C LYS A 284 -31.27 6.06 1.22
N SER A 285 -30.37 5.09 1.16
CA SER A 285 -30.04 4.17 2.25
C SER A 285 -28.76 4.55 2.98
N GLU A 286 -28.27 5.77 2.80
CA GLU A 286 -27.03 6.21 3.44
C GLU A 286 -27.17 6.23 4.95
N VAL A 287 -26.11 5.77 5.63
CA VAL A 287 -26.01 5.78 7.09
C VAL A 287 -25.05 6.90 7.51
N PRO A 288 -25.31 7.56 8.66
CA PRO A 288 -24.40 8.57 9.18
C PRO A 288 -23.06 7.95 9.56
N VAL A 289 -21.99 8.65 9.23
CA VAL A 289 -20.60 8.26 9.48
C VAL A 289 -19.79 9.51 9.83
N SER A 290 -18.84 9.37 10.76
CA SER A 290 -17.88 10.42 11.11
C SER A 290 -16.68 9.82 11.82
N GLU A 291 -15.61 10.59 11.99
CA GLU A 291 -14.47 10.25 12.85
C GLU A 291 -14.92 9.86 14.26
N TYR A 292 -15.80 10.66 14.87
CA TYR A 292 -16.38 10.36 16.18
C TYR A 292 -17.06 8.97 16.27
N HIS A 293 -17.78 8.56 15.22
CA HIS A 293 -18.38 7.22 15.17
C HIS A 293 -17.32 6.13 15.14
N LEU A 294 -16.26 6.30 14.34
CA LEU A 294 -15.13 5.37 14.30
C LEU A 294 -14.41 5.29 15.65
N SER A 295 -14.09 6.43 16.27
CA SER A 295 -13.45 6.46 17.60
C SER A 295 -14.27 5.70 18.64
N LYS A 296 -15.60 5.86 18.62
CA LYS A 296 -16.50 5.11 19.51
C LYS A 296 -16.47 3.61 19.27
N GLU A 297 -16.49 3.17 18.01
CA GLU A 297 -16.51 1.74 17.66
C GLU A 297 -15.16 1.05 17.88
N PHE A 298 -14.04 1.74 17.66
CA PHE A 298 -12.71 1.21 17.97
C PHE A 298 -12.34 1.31 19.47
N GLY A 299 -13.10 2.07 20.27
CA GLY A 299 -12.79 2.31 21.68
C GLY A 299 -11.61 3.27 21.89
N ASN A 300 -11.27 4.08 20.87
CA ASN A 300 -10.23 5.09 20.94
C ASN A 300 -10.77 6.43 21.48
N GLN A 301 -9.86 7.27 21.95
CA GLN A 301 -10.17 8.64 22.32
C GLN A 301 -10.52 9.44 21.05
N ALA A 302 -11.72 10.04 21.04
CA ALA A 302 -12.07 11.07 20.06
C ALA A 302 -11.50 12.41 20.53
N ARG A 303 -10.94 13.19 19.61
CA ARG A 303 -10.66 14.61 19.89
C ARG A 303 -11.95 15.36 20.19
N ASP A 304 -11.87 16.35 21.06
CA ASP A 304 -13.01 17.18 21.47
C ASP A 304 -13.36 18.26 20.44
N MET A 305 -12.39 18.61 19.59
CA MET A 305 -12.49 19.61 18.53
C MET A 305 -11.52 19.31 17.39
N TYR A 306 -11.90 19.72 16.18
CA TYR A 306 -10.96 19.85 15.06
C TYR A 306 -10.31 21.24 15.13
N TRP A 307 -9.00 21.29 15.31
CA TRP A 307 -8.22 22.52 15.22
C TRP A 307 -7.56 22.62 13.85
N PRO A 308 -7.66 23.75 13.13
CA PRO A 308 -6.93 23.92 11.88
C PRO A 308 -5.42 23.80 12.12
N GLY A 309 -4.72 23.06 11.27
CA GLY A 309 -3.26 22.92 11.34
C GLY A 309 -2.51 24.26 11.18
N SER A 310 -3.15 25.27 10.58
CA SER A 310 -2.61 26.64 10.52
C SER A 310 -2.70 27.40 11.85
N MET A 311 -3.44 26.87 12.84
CA MET A 311 -3.61 27.48 14.16
C MET A 311 -2.84 26.75 15.25
N ILE A 312 -2.75 25.42 15.14
CA ILE A 312 -2.02 24.57 16.08
C ILE A 312 -1.17 23.60 15.26
N ASP A 313 0.12 23.56 15.58
CA ASP A 313 1.03 22.56 15.03
C ASP A 313 0.74 21.20 15.67
N TYR A 314 0.30 20.26 14.85
CA TYR A 314 0.06 18.89 15.28
C TYR A 314 1.38 18.12 15.32
N SER A 315 1.75 17.64 16.50
CA SER A 315 2.87 16.71 16.66
C SER A 315 2.50 15.33 16.10
N SER A 316 3.51 14.60 15.62
CA SER A 316 3.36 13.23 15.15
C SER A 316 4.36 12.28 15.82
N THR A 317 4.05 10.99 15.79
CA THR A 317 4.94 9.91 16.24
C THR A 317 4.99 8.81 15.18
N PRO A 318 6.15 8.15 14.97
CA PRO A 318 6.26 7.06 14.02
C PRO A 318 5.30 5.90 14.32
N THR A 319 4.83 5.22 13.27
CA THR A 319 3.95 4.05 13.36
C THR A 319 4.45 2.85 12.56
N ASP A 320 4.28 1.67 13.15
CA ASP A 320 4.66 0.37 12.58
C ASP A 320 3.47 -0.36 11.92
N ILE A 321 2.78 0.29 10.99
CA ILE A 321 1.57 -0.27 10.34
C ILE A 321 1.92 -1.51 9.51
N THR A 322 3.04 -1.47 8.78
CA THR A 322 3.54 -2.57 7.92
C THR A 322 4.06 -3.77 8.72
N LEU A 323 4.69 -3.56 9.89
CA LEU A 323 5.15 -4.65 10.76
C LEU A 323 3.99 -5.45 11.38
N LYS A 324 2.82 -4.83 11.59
CA LYS A 324 1.59 -5.54 12.02
C LYS A 324 1.05 -6.48 10.93
N SER A 325 1.14 -6.08 9.66
CA SER A 325 0.75 -6.89 8.49
C SER A 325 1.63 -8.14 8.32
N VAL A 326 2.95 -7.99 8.48
CA VAL A 326 3.90 -9.11 8.41
C VAL A 326 3.65 -10.12 9.55
N LYS A 327 3.29 -9.66 10.75
CA LYS A 327 2.92 -10.56 11.87
C LYS A 327 1.59 -11.29 11.64
N GLN A 328 0.59 -10.66 11.03
CA GLN A 328 -0.71 -11.30 10.78
C GLN A 328 -0.65 -12.32 9.62
N THR A 329 0.12 -12.03 8.56
CA THR A 329 0.34 -12.96 7.43
C THR A 329 1.26 -14.13 7.76
N THR A 330 2.04 -14.05 8.84
CA THR A 330 2.91 -15.13 9.33
C THR A 330 2.30 -15.96 10.46
N SER A 331 0.97 -15.92 10.63
CA SER A 331 0.25 -16.84 11.52
C SER A 331 0.19 -18.27 10.95
N GLY A 332 1.37 -18.90 10.86
CA GLY A 332 1.58 -20.23 10.32
C GLY A 332 3.01 -20.70 10.55
N VAL A 333 3.36 -21.04 11.80
CA VAL A 333 4.36 -22.05 12.19
C VAL A 333 5.62 -22.16 11.31
N LEU A 334 6.36 -21.08 11.06
CA LEU A 334 7.72 -21.15 10.49
C LEU A 334 8.61 -20.00 11.02
N SER A 335 8.58 -19.75 12.33
CA SER A 335 9.56 -18.88 12.98
C SER A 335 10.71 -19.73 13.54
N SER A 336 11.86 -19.76 12.84
CA SER A 336 13.18 -19.78 13.52
C SER A 336 14.41 -19.82 12.60
N THR A 337 14.29 -19.95 11.27
CA THR A 337 15.44 -19.74 10.37
C THR A 337 15.01 -19.14 9.03
N ALA A 338 15.53 -17.95 8.68
CA ALA A 338 15.28 -17.30 7.39
C ALA A 338 15.95 -18.01 6.19
N LEU A 339 16.76 -19.03 6.45
CA LEU A 339 17.41 -19.88 5.45
C LEU A 339 16.78 -21.27 5.50
N SER A 340 16.14 -21.72 4.43
CA SER A 340 15.74 -23.12 4.28
C SER A 340 16.97 -24.04 4.14
N THR A 341 17.54 -24.44 5.29
CA THR A 341 18.75 -25.26 5.37
C THR A 341 18.61 -26.59 4.66
N THR A 342 17.42 -27.23 4.73
CA THR A 342 17.14 -28.50 4.05
C THR A 342 17.26 -28.38 2.53
N LYS A 343 16.53 -27.43 1.93
CA LYS A 343 16.55 -27.24 0.46
C LYS A 343 17.91 -26.81 -0.06
N VAL A 344 18.59 -25.93 0.69
CA VAL A 344 19.95 -25.48 0.35
C VAL A 344 20.92 -26.66 0.44
N SER A 345 20.85 -27.47 1.50
CA SER A 345 21.69 -28.66 1.65
C SER A 345 21.43 -29.67 0.54
N GLU A 346 20.17 -29.98 0.24
CA GLU A 346 19.79 -30.90 -0.84
C GLU A 346 20.33 -30.44 -2.20
N ALA A 347 20.19 -29.16 -2.55
CA ALA A 347 20.69 -28.61 -3.80
C ALA A 347 22.23 -28.59 -3.89
N LEU A 348 22.94 -28.40 -2.76
CA LEU A 348 24.40 -28.47 -2.74
C LEU A 348 24.92 -29.91 -2.90
N HIS A 349 24.17 -30.90 -2.42
CA HIS A 349 24.56 -32.32 -2.54
C HIS A 349 24.03 -33.00 -3.81
N SER A 350 23.09 -32.38 -4.54
CA SER A 350 22.47 -32.97 -5.73
C SER A 350 23.42 -33.13 -6.91
N SER A 351 24.49 -32.33 -6.98
CA SER A 351 25.55 -32.43 -7.98
C SER A 351 26.94 -32.19 -7.36
N PRO A 352 27.99 -32.89 -7.82
CA PRO A 352 29.38 -32.55 -7.48
C PRO A 352 29.81 -31.19 -8.04
N GLN A 353 29.14 -30.69 -9.08
CA GLN A 353 29.40 -29.37 -9.69
C GLN A 353 28.45 -28.29 -9.16
N SER A 354 27.80 -28.51 -8.01
CA SER A 354 26.98 -27.47 -7.38
C SER A 354 27.83 -26.31 -6.88
N LEU A 355 27.30 -25.09 -6.98
CA LEU A 355 27.97 -23.86 -6.57
C LEU A 355 27.11 -23.07 -5.59
N LEU A 356 27.72 -22.48 -4.55
CA LEU A 356 27.06 -21.50 -3.69
C LEU A 356 27.45 -20.07 -4.10
N LEU A 357 26.47 -19.26 -4.50
CA LEU A 357 26.60 -17.82 -4.69
C LEU A 357 26.01 -17.08 -3.48
N ILE A 358 26.78 -16.17 -2.89
CA ILE A 358 26.33 -15.32 -1.79
C ILE A 358 26.44 -13.86 -2.23
N SER A 359 25.33 -13.12 -2.17
CA SER A 359 25.38 -11.67 -2.38
C SER A 359 26.04 -10.97 -1.19
N THR A 360 26.92 -10.01 -1.48
CA THR A 360 27.52 -9.13 -0.48
C THR A 360 26.50 -8.22 0.21
N SER A 361 25.30 -8.02 -0.35
CA SER A 361 24.20 -7.28 0.30
C SER A 361 23.74 -7.93 1.60
N LEU A 362 24.04 -9.21 1.82
CA LEU A 362 23.78 -9.92 3.07
C LEU A 362 24.76 -9.56 4.19
N ILE A 363 25.83 -8.81 3.92
CA ILE A 363 26.87 -8.58 4.92
C ILE A 363 26.53 -7.31 5.68
N GLU A 364 26.19 -7.48 6.96
CA GLU A 364 25.93 -6.35 7.85
C GLU A 364 27.22 -5.57 8.10
N ARG A 365 27.08 -4.25 8.28
CA ARG A 365 28.18 -3.40 8.75
C ARG A 365 27.82 -2.84 10.11
N LYS A 366 28.72 -3.00 11.08
CA LYS A 366 28.61 -2.35 12.39
C LYS A 366 29.87 -1.51 12.60
N ASN A 367 29.69 -0.20 12.70
CA ASN A 367 30.78 0.78 12.85
C ASN A 367 31.83 0.68 11.72
N GLY A 368 31.41 0.45 10.47
CA GLY A 368 32.31 0.32 9.32
C GLY A 368 32.96 -1.06 9.14
N PHE A 369 32.78 -1.99 10.09
CA PHE A 369 33.33 -3.35 9.99
C PHE A 369 32.27 -4.35 9.51
N PRO A 370 32.62 -5.25 8.57
CA PRO A 370 31.71 -6.31 8.12
C PRO A 370 31.48 -7.33 9.23
N LYS A 371 30.23 -7.79 9.34
CA LYS A 371 29.81 -8.78 10.33
C LYS A 371 28.98 -9.86 9.65
N LEU A 372 29.42 -11.11 9.84
CA LEU A 372 28.68 -12.30 9.41
C LEU A 372 27.66 -12.69 10.47
N ASP A 373 26.39 -12.64 10.09
CA ASP A 373 25.28 -13.09 10.90
C ASP A 373 25.20 -14.63 10.95
N LYS A 374 24.23 -15.14 11.71
CA LYS A 374 24.01 -16.60 11.83
C LYS A 374 23.64 -17.22 10.49
N VAL A 375 22.89 -16.51 9.63
CA VAL A 375 22.41 -17.06 8.36
C VAL A 375 23.55 -17.29 7.38
N LEU A 376 24.42 -16.29 7.19
CA LEU A 376 25.62 -16.39 6.36
C LEU A 376 26.55 -17.48 6.87
N ARG A 377 26.78 -17.57 8.18
CA ARG A 377 27.60 -18.63 8.77
C ARG A 377 27.03 -20.01 8.46
N THR A 378 25.72 -20.21 8.62
CA THR A 378 25.07 -21.48 8.30
C THR A 378 25.14 -21.81 6.81
N ALA A 379 24.97 -20.84 5.91
CA ALA A 379 25.14 -21.05 4.48
C ALA A 379 26.56 -21.51 4.11
N LEU A 380 27.58 -20.84 4.67
CA LEU A 380 28.98 -21.22 4.50
C LEU A 380 29.24 -22.64 5.03
N GLU A 381 28.71 -22.96 6.22
CA GLU A 381 28.83 -24.32 6.79
C GLU A 381 28.22 -25.39 5.89
N LEU A 382 27.06 -25.14 5.28
CA LEU A 382 26.41 -26.08 4.37
C LEU A 382 27.25 -26.32 3.11
N ALA A 383 27.77 -25.27 2.48
CA ALA A 383 28.63 -25.41 1.30
C ALA A 383 29.95 -26.10 1.61
N ILE A 384 30.59 -25.74 2.74
CA ILE A 384 31.89 -26.32 3.12
C ILE A 384 31.74 -27.80 3.51
N LYS A 385 30.68 -28.17 4.25
CA LYS A 385 30.38 -29.58 4.56
C LYS A 385 30.08 -30.41 3.30
N ALA A 386 29.48 -29.79 2.29
CA ALA A 386 29.23 -30.40 1.00
C ALA A 386 30.46 -30.41 0.07
N ASP A 387 31.60 -29.86 0.51
CA ASP A 387 32.79 -29.62 -0.33
C ASP A 387 32.45 -28.89 -1.64
N ARG A 388 31.72 -27.77 -1.52
CA ARG A 388 31.31 -26.91 -2.64
C ARG A 388 32.02 -25.57 -2.60
N LYS A 389 32.24 -25.00 -3.78
CA LYS A 389 32.84 -23.67 -3.93
C LYS A 389 31.83 -22.59 -3.51
N VAL A 390 32.36 -21.52 -2.91
CA VAL A 390 31.60 -20.34 -2.51
C VAL A 390 32.11 -19.15 -3.33
N ILE A 391 31.19 -18.46 -3.98
CA ILE A 391 31.48 -17.28 -4.80
C ILE A 391 30.68 -16.10 -4.25
N LEU A 392 31.31 -14.93 -4.23
CA LEU A 392 30.65 -13.69 -3.82
C LEU A 392 30.15 -12.95 -5.04
N LEU A 393 28.86 -12.67 -5.04
CA LEU A 393 28.22 -11.75 -5.97
C LEU A 393 28.27 -10.35 -5.38
N GLU A 394 28.86 -9.40 -6.12
CA GLU A 394 28.78 -7.98 -5.77
C GLU A 394 27.32 -7.54 -5.81
N GLY A 395 26.76 -7.26 -4.64
CA GLY A 395 25.41 -6.73 -4.48
C GLY A 395 25.36 -5.21 -4.68
N ASP A 396 24.15 -4.65 -4.73
CA ASP A 396 23.91 -3.27 -5.16
C ASP A 396 24.72 -2.20 -4.40
N ASN A 397 24.97 -2.41 -3.11
CA ASN A 397 25.69 -1.48 -2.23
C ASN A 397 27.21 -1.75 -2.16
N PHE A 398 27.72 -2.70 -2.94
CA PHE A 398 29.13 -3.08 -2.93
C PHE A 398 29.98 -2.15 -3.80
N SER A 399 29.44 -1.67 -4.93
CA SER A 399 30.13 -0.75 -5.83
C SER A 399 30.46 0.59 -5.18
N SER A 400 29.61 1.06 -4.26
CA SER A 400 29.78 2.32 -3.52
C SER A 400 30.80 2.25 -2.39
N LEU A 401 31.40 1.08 -2.13
CA LEU A 401 32.42 0.90 -1.10
C LEU A 401 33.78 1.39 -1.52
N THR A 402 34.56 1.84 -0.55
CA THR A 402 36.00 2.02 -0.75
C THR A 402 36.68 0.67 -0.96
N GLU A 403 37.82 0.66 -1.66
CA GLU A 403 38.60 -0.56 -1.89
C GLU A 403 39.05 -1.26 -0.59
N VAL A 404 39.28 -0.49 0.47
CA VAL A 404 39.62 -1.03 1.79
C VAL A 404 38.44 -1.80 2.38
N GLU A 405 37.23 -1.25 2.28
CA GLU A 405 36.01 -1.90 2.79
C GLU A 405 35.67 -3.17 2.00
N LYS A 406 35.83 -3.14 0.66
CA LYS A 406 35.64 -4.32 -0.20
C LYS A 406 36.58 -5.45 0.19
N ARG A 407 37.88 -5.14 0.35
CA ARG A 407 38.89 -6.12 0.80
C ARG A 407 38.57 -6.69 2.18
N LEU A 408 38.11 -5.85 3.10
CA LEU A 408 37.76 -6.26 4.46
C LEU A 408 36.57 -7.22 4.48
N ILE A 409 35.55 -6.97 3.64
CA ILE A 409 34.41 -7.86 3.45
C ILE A 409 34.86 -9.24 2.99
N VAL A 410 35.69 -9.28 1.94
CA VAL A 410 36.15 -10.54 1.34
C VAL A 410 37.01 -11.33 2.31
N ALA A 411 37.97 -10.67 2.96
CA ALA A 411 38.82 -11.29 3.98
C ALA A 411 38.02 -11.84 5.17
N THR A 412 36.91 -11.18 5.53
CA THR A 412 36.03 -11.65 6.62
C THR A 412 35.33 -12.95 6.27
N ILE A 413 34.89 -13.10 5.02
CA ILE A 413 34.25 -14.32 4.53
C ILE A 413 35.26 -15.45 4.36
N GLU A 414 36.43 -15.18 3.77
CA GLU A 414 37.52 -16.15 3.65
C GLU A 414 37.91 -16.70 5.01
N LYS A 415 38.15 -15.81 5.99
CA LYS A 415 38.48 -16.21 7.36
C LYS A 415 37.39 -17.06 8.01
N ALA A 416 36.12 -16.77 7.74
CA ALA A 416 35.01 -17.56 8.26
C ALA A 416 34.94 -18.94 7.61
N ALA A 417 35.13 -19.02 6.28
CA ALA A 417 35.16 -20.28 5.55
C ALA A 417 36.32 -21.18 6.01
N ASP A 418 37.52 -20.61 6.14
CA ASP A 418 38.70 -21.34 6.60
C ASP A 418 38.55 -21.82 8.05
N SER A 419 37.94 -21.00 8.92
CA SER A 419 37.62 -21.41 10.29
C SER A 419 36.64 -22.59 10.36
N ILE A 420 35.78 -22.77 9.36
CA ILE A 420 34.81 -23.88 9.29
C ILE A 420 35.50 -25.15 8.74
N LYS A 421 36.40 -25.01 7.76
CA LYS A 421 36.99 -26.15 7.03
C LYS A 421 38.03 -26.97 7.83
N LYS A 422 38.52 -26.49 8.98
CA LYS A 422 39.51 -27.17 9.85
C LYS A 422 40.66 -27.84 9.06
N GLY A 423 41.25 -27.18 8.05
CA GLY A 423 42.34 -27.73 7.24
C GLY A 423 42.98 -26.75 6.23
N ASN A 424 44.21 -27.05 5.80
CA ASN A 424 45.17 -26.17 5.08
C ASN A 424 44.92 -25.91 3.58
N THR A 425 43.71 -26.08 3.05
CA THR A 425 43.42 -25.63 1.66
C THR A 425 42.61 -24.35 1.68
N PRO A 426 43.19 -23.20 1.24
CA PRO A 426 42.50 -21.92 1.30
C PRO A 426 41.24 -21.96 0.45
N SER A 427 40.14 -21.44 1.00
CA SER A 427 38.89 -21.28 0.28
C SER A 427 39.02 -20.08 -0.67
N SER A 428 39.22 -20.32 -1.97
CA SER A 428 39.31 -19.24 -2.97
C SER A 428 37.95 -18.56 -3.10
N VAL A 429 37.80 -17.36 -2.53
CA VAL A 429 36.61 -16.54 -2.71
C VAL A 429 36.78 -15.71 -3.98
N ILE A 430 36.06 -16.10 -5.03
CA ILE A 430 36.08 -15.39 -6.31
C ILE A 430 34.97 -14.34 -6.30
N GLN A 431 35.30 -13.10 -6.63
CA GLN A 431 34.35 -12.01 -6.76
C GLN A 431 33.79 -11.97 -8.19
N ILE A 432 32.47 -11.85 -8.31
CA ILE A 432 31.76 -11.69 -9.57
C ILE A 432 30.89 -10.44 -9.50
N LYS A 433 31.03 -9.53 -10.48
CA LYS A 433 30.05 -8.47 -10.73
C LYS A 433 28.90 -9.00 -11.59
N ALA A 434 27.71 -8.45 -11.40
CA ALA A 434 26.53 -8.86 -12.18
C ALA A 434 26.62 -8.48 -13.68
N ASP A 435 27.38 -7.43 -14.01
CA ASP A 435 27.60 -6.85 -15.34
C ASP A 435 28.98 -7.18 -15.95
N GLU A 436 29.98 -7.50 -15.13
CA GLU A 436 31.32 -7.94 -15.55
C GLU A 436 31.71 -9.23 -14.83
N ILE A 437 31.46 -10.37 -15.47
CA ILE A 437 31.95 -11.64 -14.93
C ILE A 437 33.47 -11.69 -15.16
N SER A 438 34.27 -11.60 -14.10
CA SER A 438 35.71 -11.89 -14.17
C SER A 438 35.94 -13.29 -14.78
N ASN A 439 37.01 -13.47 -15.56
CA ASN A 439 37.22 -14.71 -16.33
C ASN A 439 37.15 -15.98 -15.47
N GLU A 440 37.77 -15.98 -14.28
CA GLU A 440 37.74 -17.15 -13.40
C GLU A 440 36.34 -17.44 -12.82
N GLY A 441 35.62 -16.42 -12.33
CA GLY A 441 34.28 -16.61 -11.78
C GLY A 441 33.26 -17.07 -12.83
N ARG A 442 33.44 -16.63 -14.08
CA ARG A 442 32.64 -17.07 -15.23
C ARG A 442 32.82 -18.54 -15.53
N ASP A 443 34.06 -19.01 -15.49
CA ASP A 443 34.37 -20.41 -15.79
C ASP A 443 33.74 -21.34 -14.75
N TRP A 444 33.84 -20.99 -13.45
CA TRP A 444 33.17 -21.75 -12.39
C TRP A 444 31.64 -21.72 -12.50
N LEU A 445 31.07 -20.54 -12.80
CA LEU A 445 29.63 -20.41 -12.95
C LEU A 445 29.14 -21.19 -14.17
N THR A 446 29.82 -21.15 -15.31
CA THR A 446 29.40 -21.86 -16.54
C THR A 446 29.57 -23.37 -16.46
N GLN A 447 30.52 -23.87 -15.67
CA GLN A 447 30.75 -25.30 -15.43
C GLN A 447 29.81 -25.90 -14.37
N ALA A 448 29.04 -25.07 -13.66
CA ALA A 448 28.15 -25.55 -12.61
C ALA A 448 26.82 -26.05 -13.19
N ASP A 449 26.43 -27.29 -12.91
CA ASP A 449 25.09 -27.80 -13.30
C ASP A 449 23.96 -27.24 -12.42
N GLN A 450 24.31 -26.83 -11.18
CA GLN A 450 23.38 -26.36 -10.17
C GLN A 450 23.98 -25.17 -9.42
N VAL A 451 23.25 -24.06 -9.37
CA VAL A 451 23.63 -22.87 -8.61
C VAL A 451 22.64 -22.66 -7.47
N VAL A 452 23.16 -22.43 -6.27
CA VAL A 452 22.39 -21.98 -5.11
C VAL A 452 22.76 -20.53 -4.86
N LEU A 453 21.80 -19.62 -5.02
CA LEU A 453 21.99 -18.18 -4.80
C LEU A 453 21.30 -17.75 -3.50
N ILE A 454 22.04 -17.10 -2.61
CA ILE A 454 21.51 -16.53 -1.37
C ILE A 454 21.70 -15.02 -1.43
N SER A 455 20.60 -14.26 -1.32
CA SER A 455 20.60 -12.81 -1.39
C SER A 455 19.59 -12.19 -0.43
N THR A 456 19.65 -10.86 -0.26
CA THR A 456 18.50 -10.12 0.29
C THR A 456 17.36 -10.13 -0.73
N ASN A 457 16.14 -9.85 -0.27
CA ASN A 457 14.94 -9.86 -1.10
C ASN A 457 14.89 -8.69 -2.11
N ASP A 458 15.59 -7.60 -1.85
CA ASP A 458 15.58 -6.35 -2.62
C ASP A 458 16.78 -6.19 -3.58
N ASP A 459 17.75 -7.12 -3.54
CA ASP A 459 18.99 -7.05 -4.32
C ASP A 459 18.76 -7.23 -5.85
N ILE A 460 19.05 -6.19 -6.62
CA ILE A 460 18.90 -6.11 -8.08
C ILE A 460 20.01 -6.90 -8.79
N SER A 461 21.23 -6.85 -8.27
CA SER A 461 22.37 -7.60 -8.79
C SER A 461 22.11 -9.10 -8.70
N ALA A 462 21.54 -9.55 -7.58
CA ALA A 462 21.06 -10.93 -7.39
C ALA A 462 19.95 -11.32 -8.36
N LEU A 463 18.97 -10.43 -8.60
CA LEU A 463 17.90 -10.67 -9.57
C LEU A 463 18.46 -10.81 -11.00
N THR A 464 19.35 -9.89 -11.39
CA THR A 464 19.95 -9.88 -12.73
C THR A 464 20.81 -11.12 -12.96
N MET A 465 21.64 -11.51 -11.98
CA MET A 465 22.40 -12.75 -12.03
C MET A 465 21.48 -13.98 -12.13
N SER A 466 20.37 -13.98 -11.38
CA SER A 466 19.40 -15.08 -11.42
C SER A 466 18.70 -15.19 -12.77
N GLU A 467 18.36 -14.08 -13.42
CA GLU A 467 17.82 -14.05 -14.78
C GLU A 467 18.82 -14.58 -15.81
N ASN A 468 20.10 -14.21 -15.68
CA ASN A 468 21.18 -14.70 -16.52
C ASN A 468 21.37 -16.23 -16.40
N ILE A 469 21.47 -16.74 -15.17
CA ILE A 469 21.60 -18.19 -14.92
C ILE A 469 20.36 -18.94 -15.39
N ALA A 470 19.16 -18.40 -15.15
CA ALA A 470 17.94 -19.05 -15.62
C ALA A 470 17.75 -18.98 -17.15
N GLY A 471 18.59 -18.22 -17.87
CA GLY A 471 18.69 -18.25 -19.33
C GLY A 471 19.52 -19.41 -19.87
N SER A 472 20.26 -20.12 -19.02
CA SER A 472 21.08 -21.28 -19.39
C SER A 472 20.39 -22.61 -19.01
N SER A 473 21.04 -23.74 -19.27
CA SER A 473 20.56 -25.08 -18.90
C SER A 473 20.75 -25.42 -17.41
N GLN A 474 21.30 -24.51 -16.63
CA GLN A 474 21.65 -24.74 -15.23
C GLN A 474 20.40 -24.73 -14.34
N LYS A 475 20.40 -25.55 -13.29
CA LYS A 475 19.37 -25.49 -12.25
C LYS A 475 19.71 -24.40 -11.24
N LEU A 476 18.77 -23.51 -10.96
CA LEU A 476 18.94 -22.40 -10.03
C LEU A 476 18.03 -22.56 -8.83
N LEU A 477 18.60 -22.61 -7.62
CA LEU A 477 17.86 -22.44 -6.38
C LEU A 477 18.17 -21.07 -5.79
N VAL A 478 17.16 -20.23 -5.57
CA VAL A 478 17.35 -18.91 -4.96
C VAL A 478 16.69 -18.86 -3.59
N ASN A 479 17.46 -18.48 -2.57
CA ASN A 479 16.97 -18.29 -1.22
C ASN A 479 17.05 -16.81 -0.84
N ARG A 480 15.87 -16.17 -0.76
CA ARG A 480 15.75 -14.73 -0.53
C ARG A 480 15.49 -14.46 0.95
N ILE A 481 16.44 -13.79 1.59
CA ILE A 481 16.38 -13.43 3.01
C ILE A 481 15.75 -12.05 3.13
N VAL A 482 14.66 -11.95 3.90
CA VAL A 482 14.07 -10.66 4.24
C VAL A 482 14.83 -10.08 5.43
N ARG A 483 15.44 -8.90 5.26
CA ARG A 483 16.08 -8.17 6.35
C ARG A 483 15.27 -6.92 6.66
N SER A 484 14.96 -6.71 7.93
CA SER A 484 14.03 -5.67 8.42
C SER A 484 14.62 -4.26 8.45
N ALA A 485 15.64 -3.96 7.65
CA ALA A 485 16.22 -2.63 7.56
C ALA A 485 15.82 -2.04 6.20
N GLN A 486 14.67 -1.35 6.21
CA GLN A 486 14.15 -0.44 5.18
C GLN A 486 14.45 -0.87 3.73
N PRO A 487 13.53 -1.56 3.03
CA PRO A 487 13.72 -1.85 1.63
C PRO A 487 13.86 -0.54 0.86
N ASN A 488 14.77 -0.51 -0.11
CA ASN A 488 14.89 0.64 -1.01
C ASN A 488 13.51 0.91 -1.65
N PRO A 489 12.83 2.05 -1.36
CA PRO A 489 11.42 2.28 -1.71
C PRO A 489 11.13 2.32 -3.21
N SER A 490 12.17 2.37 -4.04
CA SER A 490 12.08 2.72 -5.45
C SER A 490 11.96 1.53 -6.42
N VAL A 491 12.06 0.27 -5.97
CA VAL A 491 12.23 -0.85 -6.93
C VAL A 491 11.46 -2.14 -6.62
N ILE A 492 10.52 -2.13 -5.67
CA ILE A 492 9.94 -3.39 -5.16
C ILE A 492 9.07 -4.10 -6.21
N TYR A 493 8.16 -3.38 -6.88
CA TYR A 493 7.14 -4.03 -7.70
C TYR A 493 7.67 -4.55 -9.06
N ALA A 494 8.41 -3.73 -9.82
CA ALA A 494 8.98 -4.17 -11.10
C ALA A 494 9.94 -5.35 -10.93
N ASN A 495 10.76 -5.34 -9.88
CA ASN A 495 11.64 -6.46 -9.55
C ASN A 495 10.88 -7.67 -9.02
N ARG A 496 9.77 -7.50 -8.29
CA ARG A 496 8.93 -8.64 -7.87
C ARG A 496 8.25 -9.31 -9.06
N LEU A 497 7.82 -8.55 -10.07
CA LEU A 497 7.30 -9.12 -11.32
C LEU A 497 8.38 -9.91 -12.07
N ARG A 498 9.61 -9.37 -12.13
CA ARG A 498 10.78 -10.08 -12.68
C ARG A 498 11.07 -11.37 -11.91
N TRP A 499 11.08 -11.33 -10.58
CA TRP A 499 11.19 -12.53 -9.73
C TRP A 499 10.04 -13.52 -9.95
N SER A 500 8.81 -13.05 -10.12
CA SER A 500 7.64 -13.89 -10.40
C SER A 500 7.77 -14.61 -11.74
N LYS A 501 8.14 -13.88 -12.81
CA LYS A 501 8.47 -14.46 -14.12
C LYS A 501 9.61 -15.47 -14.05
N LEU A 502 10.63 -15.19 -13.24
CA LEU A 502 11.74 -16.10 -13.04
C LEU A 502 11.29 -17.41 -12.37
N ALA A 503 10.35 -17.34 -11.41
CA ALA A 503 9.79 -18.49 -10.70
C ALA A 503 9.00 -19.44 -11.61
N GLU A 504 8.51 -18.95 -12.75
CA GLU A 504 7.76 -19.75 -13.72
C GLU A 504 8.66 -20.63 -14.59
N LYS A 505 9.98 -20.38 -14.60
CA LYS A 505 10.93 -21.19 -15.36
C LYS A 505 11.18 -22.54 -14.67
N GLU A 506 11.14 -23.62 -15.44
CA GLU A 506 11.24 -25.00 -14.93
C GLU A 506 12.57 -25.30 -14.22
N ASN A 507 13.66 -24.62 -14.62
CA ASN A 507 14.97 -24.77 -14.02
C ASN A 507 15.20 -23.88 -12.79
N VAL A 508 14.19 -23.11 -12.34
CA VAL A 508 14.31 -22.20 -11.20
C VAL A 508 13.45 -22.67 -10.03
N THR A 509 14.05 -22.75 -8.85
CA THR A 509 13.37 -22.96 -7.58
C THR A 509 13.59 -21.76 -6.67
N LEU A 510 12.55 -20.96 -6.46
CA LEU A 510 12.58 -19.88 -5.47
C LEU A 510 12.13 -20.41 -4.10
N VAL A 511 13.03 -20.35 -3.12
CA VAL A 511 12.74 -20.57 -1.71
C VAL A 511 12.23 -19.27 -1.13
N ALA A 512 10.91 -19.18 -0.98
CA ALA A 512 10.25 -17.95 -0.56
C ALA A 512 10.00 -17.93 0.96
N ASN A 513 10.43 -16.84 1.62
CA ASN A 513 10.02 -16.49 2.99
C ASN A 513 8.79 -15.56 3.03
N SER A 514 8.28 -15.17 1.86
CA SER A 514 7.02 -14.45 1.67
C SER A 514 6.31 -14.99 0.43
N THR A 515 4.98 -14.99 0.41
CA THR A 515 4.20 -15.44 -0.75
C THR A 515 4.49 -14.54 -1.95
N LEU A 516 5.22 -15.07 -2.94
CA LEU A 516 5.22 -14.45 -4.27
C LEU A 516 3.79 -14.51 -4.82
N PRO A 517 3.30 -13.44 -5.45
CA PRO A 517 2.00 -13.45 -6.08
C PRO A 517 2.01 -14.60 -7.10
N LYS A 518 1.11 -15.57 -6.90
CA LYS A 518 0.89 -16.60 -7.90
C LYS A 518 0.36 -15.88 -9.13
N SER A 519 1.05 -15.94 -10.27
CA SER A 519 0.39 -15.61 -11.53
C SER A 519 -0.75 -16.61 -11.66
N LYS A 520 -1.99 -16.15 -11.43
CA LYS A 520 -3.11 -16.90 -11.93
C LYS A 520 -3.02 -16.70 -13.43
N LYS A 521 -2.57 -17.73 -14.16
CA LYS A 521 -2.96 -17.90 -15.56
C LYS A 521 -4.47 -17.77 -15.56
N CYS A 522 -4.99 -16.64 -16.04
CA CYS A 522 -6.40 -16.47 -16.25
C CYS A 522 -6.81 -17.62 -17.16
N TRP A 523 -7.60 -18.54 -16.63
CA TRP A 523 -8.28 -19.51 -17.45
C TRP A 523 -9.16 -18.68 -18.40
N SER A 524 -8.91 -18.86 -19.69
CA SER A 524 -9.86 -18.48 -20.72
C SER A 524 -11.22 -19.09 -20.37
N LEU A 525 -12.25 -18.24 -20.30
CA LEU A 525 -13.56 -18.41 -20.95
C LEU A 525 -14.44 -17.19 -20.64
#